data_AF-A0A7J4TPZ1-F1
#
_entry.id   AF-A0A7J4TPZ1-F1
#
_cell.length_a   1.000
_cell.length_b   1.000
_cell.length_c   1.000
_cell.angle_alpha   90.00
_cell.angle_beta   90.00
_cell.angle_gamma   90.00
#
_symmetry.space_group_name_H-M   'P 1'
#
loop_
_entity.id
_entity.type
_entity.pdbx_description
1 polymer ?
#
loop_
_entity_poly.entity_id
_entity_poly.type
_entity_poly.pdbx_seq_one_letter_code
_entity_poly.pdbx_strand_id
1 'polypeptide(L)'
;MEAMTALPVSAPKATSLKDDFFTGLKHILAPALIGAGLGGAWQAYALPSIDSVFAPNPPQFALIVALVLSPLLYRILVHNTLERYLEYSFGFAVLALPLLLVWLSGWGALFCGMYGILLSWATLSMLWGRRQLPPFSYGIWHAM
;
A
#
# COMPACT_ATOMS: atom_id res chain seq x y z
N MET A 1 -36.43 6.20 -24.03
CA MET A 1 -35.70 4.93 -23.81
C MET A 1 -34.27 5.17 -24.27
N GLU A 2 -33.42 5.69 -23.38
CA GLU A 2 -32.01 5.97 -23.70
C GLU A 2 -31.26 4.66 -23.89
N ALA A 3 -30.61 4.52 -25.05
CA ALA A 3 -29.74 3.39 -25.33
C ALA A 3 -28.48 3.53 -24.45
N MET A 4 -28.37 2.66 -23.44
CA MET A 4 -27.10 2.40 -22.74
C MET A 4 -26.06 1.99 -23.80
N THR A 5 -25.25 2.95 -24.22
CA THR A 5 -24.12 2.70 -25.12
C THR A 5 -23.11 1.90 -24.30
N ALA A 6 -23.02 0.60 -24.58
CA ALA A 6 -21.99 -0.24 -23.98
C ALA A 6 -20.63 0.40 -24.26
N LEU A 7 -19.94 0.84 -23.21
CA LEU A 7 -18.58 1.35 -23.32
C LEU A 7 -17.74 0.27 -24.01
N PRO A 8 -16.97 0.58 -25.05
CA PRO A 8 -16.16 -0.41 -25.74
C PRO A 8 -15.19 -1.01 -24.72
N VAL A 9 -15.40 -2.28 -24.38
CA VAL A 9 -14.47 -3.06 -23.58
C VAL A 9 -13.23 -3.24 -24.45
N SER A 10 -12.26 -2.33 -24.29
CA SER A 10 -10.98 -2.40 -25.00
C SER A 10 -10.36 -3.77 -24.74
N ALA A 11 -9.96 -4.48 -25.80
CA ALA A 11 -9.28 -5.75 -25.67
C ALA A 11 -8.10 -5.63 -24.69
N PRO A 12 -7.90 -6.58 -23.76
CA PRO A 12 -6.80 -6.52 -22.82
C PRO A 12 -5.50 -6.43 -23.61
N LYS A 13 -4.71 -5.38 -23.35
CA LYS A 13 -3.40 -5.20 -23.98
C LYS A 13 -2.57 -6.45 -23.70
N ALA A 14 -2.08 -7.11 -24.75
CA ALA A 14 -1.16 -8.23 -24.61
C ALA A 14 0.06 -7.76 -23.82
N THR A 15 0.25 -8.31 -22.63
CA THR A 15 1.36 -8.01 -21.72
C THR A 15 2.35 -9.16 -21.79
N SER A 16 3.65 -8.85 -21.83
CA SER A 16 4.69 -9.88 -21.84
C SER A 16 4.93 -10.39 -20.42
N LEU A 17 5.45 -11.62 -20.28
CA LEU A 17 5.90 -12.16 -18.97
C LEU A 17 6.90 -11.22 -18.27
N LYS A 18 7.69 -10.48 -19.05
CA LYS A 18 8.64 -9.48 -18.56
C LYS A 18 7.88 -8.32 -17.88
N ASP A 19 6.81 -7.82 -18.50
CA ASP A 19 6.00 -6.74 -17.94
C ASP A 19 5.30 -7.17 -16.65
N ASP A 20 4.80 -8.40 -16.59
CA ASP A 20 4.21 -8.98 -15.38
C ASP A 20 5.24 -9.05 -14.24
N PHE A 21 6.45 -9.51 -14.55
CA PHE A 21 7.53 -9.60 -13.58
C PHE A 21 7.94 -8.22 -13.02
N PHE A 22 8.12 -7.22 -13.89
CA PHE A 22 8.46 -5.87 -13.45
C PHE A 22 7.33 -5.22 -12.65
N THR A 23 6.08 -5.48 -13.02
CA THR A 23 4.92 -4.95 -12.30
C THR A 23 4.83 -5.58 -10.91
N GLY A 24 5.01 -6.90 -10.80
CA GLY A 24 5.06 -7.58 -9.51
C GLY A 24 6.21 -7.10 -8.64
N LEU A 25 7.41 -6.94 -9.19
CA LEU A 25 8.54 -6.38 -8.44
C LEU A 25 8.24 -4.97 -7.92
N LYS A 26 7.73 -4.09 -8.79
CA LYS A 26 7.55 -2.67 -8.49
C LYS A 26 6.37 -2.38 -7.55
N HIS A 27 5.27 -3.10 -7.69
CA HIS A 27 4.01 -2.77 -7.01
C HIS A 27 3.57 -3.79 -5.94
N ILE A 28 4.16 -4.99 -5.93
CA ILE A 28 3.85 -6.02 -4.93
C ILE A 28 5.04 -6.16 -3.98
N LEU A 29 6.22 -6.48 -4.53
CA LEU A 29 7.38 -6.81 -3.70
C LEU A 29 8.04 -5.57 -3.09
N ALA A 30 8.28 -4.51 -3.87
CA ALA A 30 8.99 -3.33 -3.39
C ALA A 30 8.28 -2.63 -2.22
N PRO A 31 6.95 -2.36 -2.25
CA PRO A 31 6.25 -1.79 -1.09
C PRO A 31 6.34 -2.68 0.14
N ALA A 32 6.16 -4.00 -0.04
CA ALA A 32 6.24 -4.97 1.05
C ALA A 32 7.64 -5.02 1.69
N LEU A 33 8.70 -5.00 0.88
CA LEU A 33 10.08 -4.97 1.36
C LEU A 33 10.42 -3.65 2.07
N ILE A 34 9.91 -2.52 1.58
CA ILE A 34 10.08 -1.23 2.26
C ILE A 34 9.43 -1.28 3.65
N GLY A 35 8.18 -1.75 3.74
CA GLY A 35 7.48 -1.90 5.01
C GLY A 35 8.20 -2.85 5.98
N ALA A 36 8.58 -4.03 5.50
CA ALA A 36 9.31 -5.03 6.29
C ALA A 36 10.68 -4.52 6.75
N GLY A 37 11.40 -3.79 5.88
CA GLY A 37 12.69 -3.19 6.22
C GLY A 37 12.57 -2.11 7.28
N LEU A 38 11.61 -1.20 7.15
CA LEU A 38 11.35 -0.13 8.13
C LEU A 38 10.92 -0.71 9.48
N GLY A 39 9.97 -1.65 9.48
CA GLY A 39 9.52 -2.32 10.70
C GLY A 39 10.65 -3.14 11.36
N GLY A 40 11.37 -3.93 10.57
CA GLY A 40 12.50 -4.73 11.06
C GLY A 40 13.60 -3.87 11.66
N ALA A 41 13.96 -2.75 11.01
CA ALA A 41 14.94 -1.81 11.55
C ALA A 41 14.46 -1.17 12.86
N TRP A 42 13.18 -0.78 12.93
CA TRP A 42 12.58 -0.25 14.15
C TRP A 42 12.64 -1.26 15.30
N GLN A 43 12.25 -2.52 15.03
CA GLN A 43 12.28 -3.60 16.00
C GLN A 43 13.69 -3.92 16.49
N ALA A 44 14.68 -3.88 15.59
CA ALA A 44 16.06 -4.26 15.91
C ALA A 44 16.83 -3.17 16.66
N TYR A 45 16.64 -1.90 16.30
CA TYR A 45 17.53 -0.82 16.76
C TYR A 45 16.87 0.19 17.70
N ALA A 46 15.58 0.48 17.52
CA ALA A 46 14.92 1.56 18.26
C ALA A 46 14.05 1.02 19.41
N LEU A 47 13.16 0.07 19.12
CA LEU A 47 12.22 -0.46 20.10
C LEU A 47 12.89 -1.03 21.38
N PRO A 48 14.05 -1.74 21.31
CA PRO A 48 14.73 -2.22 22.51
C PRO A 48 15.28 -1.12 23.42
N SER A 49 15.44 0.10 22.89
CA SER A 49 15.94 1.26 23.64
C SER A 49 14.84 2.15 24.22
N ILE A 50 13.57 1.85 23.91
CA ILE A 50 12.41 2.65 24.33
C ILE A 50 11.62 1.86 25.36
N ASP A 51 11.73 2.26 26.62
CA ASP A 51 10.95 1.67 27.71
C ASP A 51 9.59 2.37 27.84
N SER A 52 8.70 2.11 26.88
CA SER A 52 7.34 2.67 26.87
C SER A 52 6.36 1.74 26.17
N VAL A 53 5.24 1.48 26.84
CA VAL A 53 4.08 0.77 26.26
C VAL A 53 3.44 1.53 25.09
N PHE A 54 3.72 2.84 24.97
CA PHE A 54 3.23 3.68 23.88
C PHE A 54 4.15 3.72 22.67
N ALA A 55 5.30 3.04 22.71
CA ALA A 55 6.18 2.93 21.55
C ALA A 55 5.42 2.25 20.40
N PRO A 56 5.44 2.80 19.16
CA PRO A 56 4.78 2.17 18.04
C PRO A 56 5.37 0.79 17.82
N ASN A 57 4.53 -0.20 17.53
CA ASN A 57 5.00 -1.50 17.11
C ASN A 57 5.59 -1.42 15.69
N PRO A 58 6.32 -2.46 15.21
CA PRO A 58 7.01 -2.40 13.93
C PRO A 58 6.11 -2.09 12.72
N PRO A 59 4.91 -2.71 12.57
CA PRO A 59 3.96 -2.32 11.53
C PRO A 59 3.48 -0.87 11.64
N GLN A 60 3.15 -0.39 12.85
CA GLN A 60 2.72 1.00 13.07
C GLN A 60 3.81 1.99 12.66
N PHE A 61 5.05 1.74 13.08
CA PHE A 61 6.18 2.59 12.71
C PHE A 61 6.38 2.62 11.20
N ALA A 62 6.39 1.46 10.55
CA ALA A 62 6.54 1.37 9.09
C ALA A 62 5.43 2.14 8.37
N LEU A 63 4.18 2.01 8.82
CA LEU A 63 3.03 2.69 8.23
C LEU A 63 3.09 4.21 8.42
N ILE A 64 3.49 4.69 9.60
CA ILE A 64 3.67 6.13 9.89
C ILE A 64 4.76 6.70 8.99
N VAL A 65 5.92 6.04 8.92
CA VAL A 65 7.04 6.49 8.07
C VAL A 65 6.63 6.46 6.60
N ALA A 66 5.98 5.41 6.14
CA ALA A 66 5.50 5.30 4.76
C ALA A 66 4.43 6.36 4.42
N LEU A 67 3.55 6.71 5.37
CA LEU A 67 2.58 7.78 5.19
C LEU A 67 3.26 9.14 5.04
N VAL A 68 4.24 9.45 5.92
CA VAL A 68 5.03 10.69 5.84
C VAL A 68 5.84 10.75 4.55
N LEU A 69 6.43 9.63 4.14
CA LEU A 69 7.23 9.50 2.92
C LEU A 69 6.39 9.16 1.68
N SER A 70 5.05 9.18 1.78
CA SER A 70 4.18 8.78 0.66
C SER A 70 4.41 9.59 -0.62
N PRO A 71 4.78 10.90 -0.62
CA PRO A 71 5.16 11.60 -1.84
C PRO A 71 6.41 11.00 -2.52
N LEU A 72 7.38 10.55 -1.72
CA LEU A 72 8.60 9.92 -2.22
C LEU A 72 8.30 8.49 -2.73
N LEU A 73 7.46 7.75 -2.02
CA LEU A 73 7.00 6.43 -2.46
C LEU A 73 6.24 6.52 -3.79
N TYR A 74 5.40 7.55 -3.98
CA TYR A 74 4.77 7.83 -5.27
C TYR A 74 5.82 8.01 -6.38
N ARG A 75 6.88 8.77 -6.11
CA ARG A 75 7.94 9.04 -7.08
C ARG A 75 8.70 7.78 -7.51
N ILE A 76 8.97 6.90 -6.55
CA ILE A 76 9.79 5.70 -6.79
C ILE A 76 8.94 4.58 -7.38
N LEU A 77 7.74 4.37 -6.84
CA LEU A 77 6.92 3.19 -7.08
C LEU A 77 5.80 3.42 -8.09
N VAL A 78 5.47 4.65 -8.46
CA VAL A 78 4.33 4.92 -9.35
C VAL A 78 4.74 5.76 -10.57
N HIS A 79 5.18 7.00 -10.38
CA HIS A 79 5.53 7.92 -11.46
C HIS A 79 6.83 8.67 -11.18
N ASN A 80 7.61 8.99 -12.21
CA ASN A 80 8.88 9.71 -12.01
C ASN A 80 8.71 11.20 -11.69
N THR A 81 7.49 11.75 -11.82
CA THR A 81 7.14 13.15 -11.52
C THR A 81 6.33 13.24 -10.22
N LEU A 82 6.25 14.44 -9.63
CA LEU A 82 5.44 14.71 -8.43
C LEU A 82 4.14 15.46 -8.77
N GLU A 83 3.55 15.23 -9.95
CA GLU A 83 2.36 16.01 -10.35
C GLU A 83 1.10 15.57 -9.58
N ARG A 84 0.96 14.27 -9.32
CA ARG A 84 -0.26 13.69 -8.69
C ARG A 84 0.05 12.93 -7.41
N TYR A 85 1.12 13.32 -6.71
CA TYR A 85 1.52 12.64 -5.47
C TYR A 85 0.48 12.76 -4.37
N LEU A 86 -0.27 13.87 -4.32
CA LEU A 86 -1.32 14.08 -3.32
C LEU A 86 -2.46 13.08 -3.45
N GLU A 87 -2.83 12.70 -4.68
CA GLU A 87 -3.84 11.65 -4.90
C GLU A 87 -3.37 10.31 -4.33
N TYR A 88 -2.10 9.97 -4.55
CA TYR A 88 -1.48 8.78 -3.99
C TYR A 88 -1.41 8.84 -2.46
N SER A 89 -0.89 9.94 -1.90
CA SER A 89 -0.79 10.15 -0.45
C SER A 89 -2.16 10.10 0.22
N PHE A 90 -3.19 10.65 -0.42
CA PHE A 90 -4.56 10.59 0.08
C PHE A 90 -5.09 9.16 0.06
N GLY A 91 -4.90 8.41 -1.04
CA GLY A 91 -5.25 6.98 -1.11
C GLY A 91 -4.54 6.14 -0.04
N PHE A 92 -3.25 6.41 0.18
CA PHE A 92 -2.48 5.77 1.24
C PHE A 92 -3.04 6.11 2.63
N ALA A 93 -3.33 7.39 2.90
CA ALA A 93 -3.86 7.87 4.17
C ALA A 93 -5.25 7.29 4.49
N VAL A 94 -6.11 7.14 3.48
CA VAL A 94 -7.46 6.57 3.64
C VAL A 94 -7.43 5.17 4.25
N LEU A 95 -6.39 4.38 3.97
CA LEU A 95 -6.23 3.07 4.61
C LEU A 95 -5.35 3.15 5.86
N ALA A 96 -4.25 3.89 5.80
CA ALA A 96 -3.26 3.94 6.87
C ALA A 96 -3.81 4.54 8.16
N LEU A 97 -4.57 5.64 8.08
CA LEU A 97 -5.08 6.33 9.27
C LEU A 97 -6.12 5.48 10.03
N PRO A 98 -7.14 4.87 9.39
CA PRO A 98 -8.03 3.95 10.09
C PRO A 98 -7.28 2.76 10.72
N LEU A 99 -6.29 2.19 10.02
CA LEU A 99 -5.48 1.11 10.57
C LEU A 99 -4.72 1.56 11.82
N LEU A 100 -4.10 2.74 11.81
CA LEU A 100 -3.45 3.30 13.00
C LEU A 100 -4.43 3.52 14.15
N LEU A 101 -5.61 4.09 13.88
CA LEU A 101 -6.63 4.35 14.90
C LEU A 101 -7.14 3.06 15.56
N VAL A 102 -7.49 2.07 14.74
CA VAL A 102 -7.90 0.74 15.20
C VAL A 102 -6.82 0.11 16.06
N TRP A 103 -5.57 0.20 15.64
CA TRP A 103 -4.45 -0.41 16.37
C TRP A 103 -4.14 0.30 17.69
N LEU A 104 -4.23 1.64 17.70
CA LEU A 104 -4.03 2.47 18.90
C LEU A 104 -5.17 2.32 19.91
N SER A 105 -6.38 1.95 19.45
CA SER A 105 -7.54 1.75 20.32
C SER A 105 -7.44 0.51 21.23
N GLY A 106 -6.41 -0.33 21.06
CA GLY A 106 -6.25 -1.60 21.80
C GLY A 106 -7.09 -2.76 21.23
N TRP A 107 -7.90 -2.50 20.20
CA TRP A 107 -8.71 -3.50 19.49
C TRP A 107 -7.88 -4.31 18.48
N GLY A 108 -6.55 -4.12 18.40
CA GLY A 108 -5.67 -4.84 17.47
C GLY A 108 -5.79 -6.38 17.57
N ALA A 109 -6.09 -6.92 18.75
CA ALA A 109 -6.33 -8.35 18.96
C ALA A 109 -7.68 -8.85 18.41
N LEU A 110 -8.67 -7.96 18.23
CA LEU A 110 -9.92 -8.29 17.52
C LEU A 110 -9.70 -8.30 16.00
N PHE A 111 -8.66 -7.61 15.52
CA PHE A 111 -8.10 -7.75 14.17
C PHE A 111 -7.01 -8.82 14.12
N CYS A 112 -7.29 -9.97 14.74
CA CYS A 112 -6.44 -11.16 14.86
C CYS A 112 -5.97 -11.76 13.51
N GLY A 113 -5.26 -11.00 12.70
CA GLY A 113 -4.33 -11.58 11.75
C GLY A 113 -3.93 -10.74 10.57
N MET A 114 -4.22 -9.42 10.50
CA MET A 114 -4.05 -8.69 9.23
C MET A 114 -4.74 -9.42 8.06
N TYR A 115 -5.60 -10.42 8.31
CA TYR A 115 -5.85 -11.49 7.35
C TYR A 115 -6.78 -10.97 6.27
N GLY A 116 -7.74 -10.12 6.67
CA GLY A 116 -8.54 -9.35 5.73
C GLY A 116 -7.70 -8.41 4.87
N ILE A 117 -6.70 -7.72 5.45
CA ILE A 117 -5.80 -6.83 4.70
C ILE A 117 -4.89 -7.64 3.77
N LEU A 118 -4.31 -8.75 4.22
CA LEU A 118 -3.44 -9.64 3.46
C LEU A 118 -4.21 -10.35 2.34
N LEU A 119 -5.43 -10.82 2.59
CA LEU A 119 -6.31 -11.40 1.57
C LEU A 119 -6.78 -10.34 0.58
N SER A 120 -7.09 -9.12 1.04
CA SER A 120 -7.40 -8.00 0.17
C SER A 120 -6.18 -7.65 -0.70
N TRP A 121 -5.00 -7.58 -0.11
CA TRP A 121 -3.74 -7.33 -0.81
C TRP A 121 -3.47 -8.40 -1.86
N ALA A 122 -3.61 -9.68 -1.54
CA ALA A 122 -3.43 -10.79 -2.48
C ALA A 122 -4.46 -10.71 -3.62
N THR A 123 -5.73 -10.47 -3.29
CA THR A 123 -6.83 -10.38 -4.27
C THR A 123 -6.67 -9.17 -5.18
N LEU A 124 -6.35 -8.00 -4.63
CA LEU A 124 -6.10 -6.79 -5.39
C LEU A 124 -4.83 -6.91 -6.22
N SER A 125 -3.79 -7.57 -5.72
CA SER A 125 -2.58 -7.82 -6.51
C SER A 125 -2.88 -8.64 -7.77
N MET A 126 -3.77 -9.63 -7.67
CA MET A 126 -4.24 -10.39 -8.84
C MET A 126 -5.13 -9.55 -9.79
N LEU A 127 -6.00 -8.70 -9.23
CA LEU A 127 -6.97 -7.93 -10.01
C LEU A 127 -6.37 -6.68 -10.68
N TRP A 128 -5.46 -6.02 -9.97
CA TRP A 128 -4.88 -4.71 -10.31
C TRP A 128 -3.48 -4.82 -10.89
N GLY A 129 -2.77 -5.93 -10.67
CA GLY A 129 -1.40 -6.13 -11.12
C GLY A 129 -1.16 -6.02 -12.63
N ARG A 130 -2.21 -5.93 -13.45
CA ARG A 130 -2.10 -5.68 -14.91
C ARG A 130 -2.83 -4.42 -15.37
N ARG A 131 -3.39 -3.64 -14.46
CA ARG A 131 -4.18 -2.45 -14.77
C ARG A 131 -3.33 -1.19 -14.56
N GLN A 132 -3.52 -0.22 -15.45
CA GLN A 132 -3.07 1.15 -15.21
C GLN A 132 -4.07 1.80 -14.25
N LEU A 133 -3.68 1.94 -13.00
CA LEU A 133 -4.54 2.49 -11.97
C LEU A 133 -4.35 4.00 -11.81
N PRO A 134 -5.37 4.75 -11.35
CA PRO A 134 -5.14 6.10 -10.88
C PRO A 134 -4.22 6.10 -9.64
N PRO A 135 -3.44 7.17 -9.38
CA PRO A 135 -2.52 7.26 -8.25
C PRO A 135 -3.17 6.94 -6.89
N PHE A 136 -4.44 7.35 -6.70
CA PHE A 136 -5.22 7.03 -5.50
C PHE A 136 -5.31 5.53 -5.22
N SER A 137 -5.60 4.72 -6.24
CA SER A 137 -5.71 3.26 -6.08
C SER A 137 -4.35 2.61 -5.81
N TYR A 138 -3.26 3.13 -6.40
CA TYR A 138 -1.90 2.71 -6.01
C TYR A 138 -1.59 3.03 -4.55
N GLY A 139 -2.05 4.19 -4.06
CA GLY A 139 -1.91 4.57 -2.65
C GLY A 139 -2.58 3.59 -1.71
N ILE A 140 -3.83 3.20 -2.00
CA ILE A 140 -4.55 2.17 -1.23
C ILE A 140 -3.80 0.84 -1.29
N TRP A 141 -3.40 0.41 -2.49
CA TRP A 141 -2.75 -0.89 -2.68
C TRP A 141 -1.42 -0.99 -1.94
N HIS A 142 -0.59 0.04 -2.01
CA HIS A 142 0.72 0.06 -1.35
C HIS A 142 0.64 0.25 0.17
N ALA A 143 -0.51 0.67 0.70
CA ALA A 143 -0.74 0.79 2.14
C ALA A 143 -1.20 -0.52 2.81
N MET A 144 -1.63 -1.52 2.03
CA MET A 144 -2.02 -2.86 2.50
C MET A 144 -0.80 -3.73 2.73
#